data_AF-A0A7X7ZG97-F1
#
_entry.id   AF-A0A7X7ZG97-F1
#
_cell.length_a   1.000
_cell.length_b   1.000
_cell.length_c   1.000
_cell.angle_alpha   90.00
_cell.angle_beta   90.00
_cell.angle_gamma   90.00
#
_symmetry.space_group_name_H-M   'P 1'
#
loop_
_entity.id
_entity.type
_entity.pdbx_description
1 polymer ?
#
loop_
_entity_poly.entity_id
_entity_poly.type
_entity_poly.pdbx_seq_one_letter_code
_entity_poly.pdbx_strand_id
1 'polypeptide(L)'
;MVEDASVNTGASLWPSPEVAAERVRRMQLKLHRWAREDPARCFGDLYNLVYDPAFLVDAFARVAGNKGARTAGVDGLTVGQVRLLFGEEEFLTGIGGQLRARTFRPSPTRRVEIPKANGKMRKLGIPTVADRVVQAALKAVLEPIFEADFKPCSYGFRPNRRAQDAIAEIQHLTTRGYEVVLEADIAACFDEIDHVALMDRLRLRVSDKRLLALVKAFLHAGVMTQHGMQEDTLTGTPQGGILSPLLANIALSALDEHFDSQWHDQMRTWHARDRRKRNGEGNWKLVRYADLCRRRHKSAYAAPGVLPTCGALWLARAGSGVVNAA
;
A
#
# COMPACT_ATOMS: atom_id res chain seq x y z
N MET A 1 -16.15 -28.34 52.67
CA MET A 1 -16.48 -27.74 51.36
C MET A 1 -15.77 -26.40 51.28
N VAL A 2 -14.67 -26.36 50.53
CA VAL A 2 -14.10 -25.15 49.95
C VAL A 2 -13.79 -25.58 48.53
N GLU A 3 -14.50 -25.02 47.56
CA GLU A 3 -14.29 -25.36 46.15
C GLU A 3 -12.98 -24.72 45.69
N ASP A 4 -12.01 -25.56 45.30
CA ASP A 4 -10.85 -25.09 44.55
C ASP A 4 -11.35 -24.46 43.25
N ALA A 5 -11.12 -23.16 43.10
CA ALA A 5 -11.41 -22.45 41.87
C ALA A 5 -10.60 -23.08 40.73
N SER A 6 -11.28 -23.73 39.79
CA SER A 6 -10.61 -24.42 38.69
C SER A 6 -9.83 -23.42 37.85
N VAL A 7 -8.50 -23.56 37.88
CA VAL A 7 -7.62 -22.84 36.96
C VAL A 7 -8.02 -23.24 35.55
N ASN A 8 -8.49 -22.28 34.76
CA ASN A 8 -9.07 -22.55 33.45
C ASN A 8 -7.97 -22.71 32.38
N THR A 9 -7.15 -23.76 32.54
CA THR A 9 -5.93 -24.05 31.77
C THR A 9 -6.19 -24.60 30.36
N GLY A 10 -7.40 -24.40 29.80
CA GLY A 10 -7.87 -24.99 28.55
C GLY A 10 -8.24 -24.02 27.42
N ALA A 11 -8.18 -22.70 27.65
CA ALA A 11 -8.44 -21.73 26.58
C ALA A 11 -7.19 -21.61 25.68
N SER A 12 -7.30 -22.02 24.40
CA SER A 12 -6.24 -21.72 23.42
C SER A 12 -6.03 -20.20 23.38
N LEU A 13 -4.75 -19.79 23.42
CA LEU A 13 -4.35 -18.39 23.30
C LEU A 13 -4.74 -17.80 21.93
N TRP A 14 -5.00 -18.68 20.96
CA TRP A 14 -5.29 -18.39 19.57
C TRP A 14 -6.80 -18.36 19.33
N PRO A 15 -7.38 -17.20 18.95
CA PRO A 15 -8.79 -17.14 18.56
C PRO A 15 -9.03 -17.86 17.22
N SER A 16 -10.24 -18.38 17.02
CA SER A 16 -10.65 -18.89 15.70
C SER A 16 -10.56 -17.80 14.62
N PRO A 17 -10.37 -18.14 13.33
CA PRO A 17 -10.22 -17.14 12.27
C PRO A 17 -11.37 -16.12 12.17
N GLU A 18 -12.59 -16.53 12.50
CA GLU A 18 -13.77 -15.64 12.52
C GLU A 18 -13.71 -14.63 13.67
N VAL A 19 -13.37 -15.09 14.88
CA VAL A 19 -13.19 -14.24 16.07
C VAL A 19 -11.99 -13.32 15.90
N ALA A 20 -10.92 -13.81 15.27
CA ALA A 20 -9.73 -13.05 14.90
C ALA A 20 -10.10 -11.90 13.94
N ALA A 21 -10.77 -12.21 12.84
CA ALA A 21 -11.18 -11.22 11.84
C ALA A 21 -12.12 -10.14 12.41
N GLU A 22 -13.06 -10.49 13.28
CA GLU A 22 -13.93 -9.51 13.96
C GLU A 22 -13.14 -8.62 14.93
N ARG A 23 -12.23 -9.18 15.74
CA ARG A 23 -11.37 -8.39 16.63
C ARG A 23 -10.49 -7.41 15.85
N VAL A 24 -9.88 -7.88 14.75
CA VAL A 24 -9.05 -7.04 13.86
C VAL A 24 -9.90 -5.95 13.22
N ARG A 25 -11.04 -6.29 12.59
CA ARG A 25 -11.97 -5.32 11.99
C ARG A 25 -12.40 -4.24 13.00
N ARG A 26 -12.75 -4.64 14.22
CA ARG A 26 -13.13 -3.71 15.29
C ARG A 26 -11.99 -2.75 15.68
N MET A 27 -10.75 -3.23 15.71
CA MET A 27 -9.58 -2.39 15.94
C MET A 27 -9.29 -1.47 14.75
N GLN A 28 -9.38 -1.97 13.52
CA GLN A 28 -9.20 -1.17 12.31
C GLN A 28 -10.21 -0.01 12.23
N LEU A 29 -11.48 -0.24 12.59
CA LEU A 29 -12.51 0.81 12.68
C LEU A 29 -12.17 1.87 13.75
N LYS A 30 -11.60 1.47 14.89
CA LYS A 30 -11.11 2.42 15.91
C LYS A 30 -9.93 3.24 15.42
N LEU A 31 -8.90 2.60 14.85
CA LEU A 31 -7.73 3.27 14.29
C LEU A 31 -8.11 4.27 13.20
N HIS A 32 -8.98 3.88 12.28
CA HIS A 32 -9.48 4.75 11.21
C HIS A 32 -10.28 5.95 11.75
N ARG A 33 -11.17 5.71 12.73
CA ARG A 33 -11.93 6.78 13.37
C ARG A 33 -11.00 7.78 14.05
N TRP A 34 -10.09 7.30 14.89
CA TRP A 34 -9.12 8.16 15.58
C TRP A 34 -8.21 8.93 14.62
N ALA A 35 -7.82 8.32 13.48
CA ALA A 35 -6.99 8.98 12.48
C ALA A 35 -7.76 10.06 11.69
N ARG A 36 -9.09 9.93 11.55
CA ARG A 36 -9.97 10.93 10.91
C ARG A 36 -10.42 12.06 11.85
N GLU A 37 -10.65 11.75 13.12
CA GLU A 37 -11.07 12.73 14.13
C GLU A 37 -9.93 13.69 14.50
N ASP A 38 -8.69 13.19 14.53
CA ASP A 38 -7.49 13.98 14.79
C ASP A 38 -6.41 13.70 13.72
N PRO A 39 -6.32 14.55 12.67
CA PRO A 39 -5.29 14.44 11.63
C PRO A 39 -3.86 14.60 12.16
N ALA A 40 -3.65 15.31 13.28
CA ALA A 40 -2.35 15.50 13.90
C ALA A 40 -1.95 14.32 14.82
N ARG A 41 -2.87 13.38 15.06
CA ARG A 41 -2.63 12.22 15.93
C ARG A 41 -1.47 11.36 15.42
N CYS A 42 -0.49 11.16 16.30
CA CYS A 42 0.62 10.27 16.10
C CYS A 42 0.50 9.03 17.02
N PHE A 43 0.54 7.83 16.44
CA PHE A 43 0.26 6.58 17.13
C PHE A 43 1.54 5.91 17.65
N GLY A 44 1.67 5.77 18.97
CA GLY A 44 2.91 5.35 19.65
C GLY A 44 3.03 3.89 20.12
N ASP A 45 1.93 3.12 20.14
CA ASP A 45 1.91 1.74 20.65
C ASP A 45 1.25 0.75 19.66
N LEU A 46 1.56 0.91 18.38
CA LEU A 46 1.01 0.06 17.31
C LEU A 46 1.69 -1.31 17.19
N TYR A 47 2.95 -1.43 17.62
CA TYR A 47 3.73 -2.66 17.47
C TYR A 47 3.13 -3.84 18.24
N ASN A 48 2.46 -3.57 19.37
CA ASN A 48 1.78 -4.59 20.17
C ASN A 48 0.65 -5.29 19.39
N LEU A 49 0.00 -4.58 18.45
CA LEU A 49 -1.01 -5.16 17.57
C LEU A 49 -0.39 -6.09 16.51
N VAL A 50 0.85 -5.87 16.10
CA VAL A 50 1.50 -6.66 15.02
C VAL A 50 1.75 -8.11 15.46
N TYR A 51 1.93 -8.36 16.77
CA TYR A 51 2.10 -9.69 17.35
C TYR A 51 0.90 -10.16 18.20
N ASP A 52 -0.22 -9.43 18.18
CA ASP A 52 -1.44 -9.87 18.86
C ASP A 52 -1.98 -11.17 18.19
N PRO A 53 -2.44 -12.17 18.98
CA PRO A 53 -2.93 -13.43 18.41
C PRO A 53 -4.04 -13.28 17.36
N ALA A 54 -4.95 -12.31 17.52
CA ALA A 54 -6.01 -12.08 16.52
C ALA A 54 -5.45 -11.50 15.22
N PHE A 55 -4.49 -10.58 15.29
CA PHE A 55 -3.84 -10.02 14.12
C PHE A 55 -2.99 -11.05 13.37
N LEU A 56 -2.26 -11.90 14.10
CA LEU A 56 -1.46 -12.97 13.48
C LEU A 56 -2.33 -14.07 12.84
N VAL A 57 -3.45 -14.44 13.44
CA VAL A 57 -4.41 -15.40 12.83
C VAL A 57 -5.10 -14.82 11.61
N ASP A 58 -5.61 -13.59 11.67
CA ASP A 58 -6.23 -12.92 10.52
C ASP A 58 -5.22 -12.73 9.37
N ALA A 59 -3.98 -12.36 9.70
CA ALA A 59 -2.88 -12.28 8.75
C ALA A 59 -2.57 -13.64 8.09
N PHE A 60 -2.47 -14.72 8.87
CA PHE A 60 -2.24 -16.07 8.35
C PHE A 60 -3.39 -16.54 7.46
N ALA A 61 -4.64 -16.36 7.89
CA ALA A 61 -5.83 -16.70 7.12
C ALA A 61 -5.85 -15.98 5.76
N ARG A 62 -5.49 -14.69 5.72
CA ARG A 62 -5.32 -13.94 4.46
C ARG A 62 -4.19 -14.49 3.59
N VAL A 63 -3.04 -14.84 4.16
CA VAL A 63 -1.92 -15.43 3.41
C VAL A 63 -2.31 -16.80 2.84
N ALA A 64 -3.03 -17.61 3.61
CA ALA A 64 -3.51 -18.94 3.23
C ALA A 64 -4.62 -18.92 2.16
N GLY A 65 -5.53 -17.94 2.21
CA GLY A 65 -6.59 -17.77 1.21
C GLY A 65 -6.12 -17.20 -0.14
N ASN A 66 -4.93 -16.62 -0.20
CA ASN A 66 -4.38 -16.02 -1.42
C ASN A 66 -3.78 -17.07 -2.38
N LYS A 67 -3.81 -16.78 -3.69
CA LYS A 67 -3.18 -17.65 -4.72
C LYS A 67 -1.70 -17.94 -4.47
N GLY A 68 -1.00 -17.03 -3.78
CA GLY A 68 0.39 -17.20 -3.35
C GLY A 68 0.62 -18.22 -2.22
N ALA A 69 -0.42 -18.80 -1.61
CA ALA A 69 -0.27 -19.81 -0.55
C ALA A 69 0.55 -21.04 -1.01
N ARG A 70 0.52 -21.34 -2.31
CA ARG A 70 1.27 -22.44 -2.96
C ARG A 70 2.69 -22.06 -3.41
N THR A 71 3.09 -20.79 -3.26
CA THR A 71 4.44 -20.34 -3.65
C THR A 71 5.33 -20.18 -2.42
N ALA A 72 6.48 -20.85 -2.42
CA ALA A 72 7.49 -20.75 -1.37
C ALA A 72 8.41 -19.52 -1.53
N GLY A 73 8.96 -19.04 -0.41
CA GLY A 73 10.01 -18.03 -0.38
C GLY A 73 11.40 -18.65 -0.62
N VAL A 74 12.45 -18.06 -0.04
CA VAL A 74 13.81 -18.62 -0.02
C VAL A 74 13.95 -19.84 0.90
N ASP A 75 13.03 -19.98 1.85
CA ASP A 75 12.92 -21.06 2.84
C ASP A 75 12.36 -22.38 2.28
N GLY A 76 11.83 -22.37 1.05
CA GLY A 76 11.19 -23.55 0.45
C GLY A 76 9.82 -23.91 1.07
N LEU A 77 9.31 -23.12 2.02
CA LEU A 77 8.05 -23.40 2.71
C LEU A 77 6.84 -22.77 2.03
N THR A 78 5.82 -23.59 1.80
CA THR A 78 4.46 -23.17 1.43
C THR A 78 3.53 -23.20 2.64
N VAL A 79 2.34 -22.59 2.54
CA VAL A 79 1.33 -22.63 3.61
C VAL A 79 0.91 -24.07 3.93
N GLY A 80 0.85 -24.95 2.92
CA GLY A 80 0.54 -26.37 3.11
C GLY A 80 1.63 -27.10 3.90
N GLN A 81 2.91 -26.84 3.62
CA GLN A 81 4.02 -27.39 4.41
C GLN A 81 4.05 -26.84 5.83
N VAL A 82 3.77 -25.55 6.04
CA VAL A 82 3.70 -24.98 7.40
C VAL A 82 2.65 -25.69 8.25
N ARG A 83 1.45 -25.89 7.68
CA ARG A 83 0.35 -26.65 8.31
C ARG A 83 0.72 -28.10 8.65
N LEU A 84 1.48 -28.76 7.77
CA LEU A 84 1.85 -30.17 7.90
C LEU A 84 3.04 -30.40 8.85
N LEU A 85 4.03 -29.50 8.86
CA LEU A 85 5.31 -29.70 9.56
C LEU A 85 5.33 -29.10 10.97
N PHE A 86 4.60 -28.00 11.19
CA PHE A 86 4.58 -27.28 12.48
C PHE A 86 3.16 -27.13 13.05
N GLY A 87 2.14 -27.12 12.20
CA GLY A 87 0.80 -26.66 12.59
C GLY A 87 0.73 -25.12 12.69
N GLU A 88 -0.49 -24.58 12.64
CA GLU A 88 -0.68 -23.12 12.59
C GLU A 88 -0.34 -22.43 13.92
N GLU A 89 -0.83 -22.95 15.04
CA GLU A 89 -0.64 -22.31 16.35
C GLU A 89 0.84 -22.26 16.79
N GLU A 90 1.61 -23.32 16.58
CA GLU A 90 3.04 -23.34 16.91
C GLU A 90 3.83 -22.38 16.02
N PHE A 91 3.57 -22.37 14.71
CA PHE A 91 4.19 -21.45 13.76
C PHE A 91 3.91 -19.98 14.12
N LEU A 92 2.65 -19.64 14.44
CA LEU A 92 2.29 -18.29 14.88
C LEU A 92 2.84 -17.94 16.26
N THR A 93 3.00 -18.92 17.16
CA THR A 93 3.67 -18.75 18.46
C THR A 93 5.15 -18.41 18.28
N GLY A 94 5.84 -19.08 17.36
CA GLY A 94 7.22 -18.75 16.98
C GLY A 94 7.35 -17.31 16.46
N ILE A 95 6.50 -16.91 15.52
CA ILE A 95 6.50 -15.53 14.97
C ILE A 95 6.18 -14.51 16.07
N GLY A 96 5.12 -14.73 16.85
CA GLY A 96 4.71 -13.83 17.92
C GLY A 96 5.77 -13.66 19.01
N GLY A 97 6.47 -14.75 19.36
CA GLY A 97 7.61 -14.74 20.27
C GLY A 97 8.78 -13.91 19.73
N GLN A 98 9.18 -14.11 18.47
CA GLN A 98 10.25 -13.36 17.84
C GLN A 98 9.94 -11.87 17.68
N LEU A 99 8.69 -11.51 17.37
CA LEU A 99 8.24 -10.12 17.32
C LEU A 99 8.26 -9.48 18.71
N ARG A 100 7.70 -10.15 19.73
CA ARG A 100 7.72 -9.67 21.12
C ARG A 100 9.14 -9.46 21.64
N ALA A 101 10.06 -10.38 21.33
CA ALA A 101 11.47 -10.29 21.67
C ALA A 101 12.25 -9.28 20.80
N ARG A 102 11.65 -8.76 19.72
CA ARG A 102 12.29 -7.91 18.68
C ARG A 102 13.47 -8.57 17.95
N THR A 103 13.52 -9.91 17.98
CA THR A 103 14.51 -10.75 17.31
C THR A 103 14.12 -11.12 15.88
N PHE A 104 12.85 -10.95 15.49
CA PHE A 104 12.40 -11.16 14.11
C PHE A 104 13.26 -10.36 13.11
N ARG A 105 13.71 -11.01 12.04
CA ARG A 105 14.44 -10.39 10.94
C ARG A 105 13.81 -10.82 9.62
N PRO A 106 13.37 -9.87 8.77
CA PRO A 106 12.87 -10.19 7.44
C PRO A 106 13.87 -11.01 6.62
N SER A 107 13.39 -12.04 5.93
CA SER A 107 14.26 -12.81 5.03
C SER A 107 14.39 -12.14 3.66
N PRO A 108 15.52 -12.31 2.95
CA PRO A 108 15.64 -11.89 1.55
C PRO A 108 14.53 -12.53 0.69
N THR A 109 13.95 -11.76 -0.24
CA THR A 109 12.87 -12.27 -1.09
C THR A 109 13.40 -13.11 -2.25
N ARG A 110 12.74 -14.21 -2.60
CA ARG A 110 13.19 -15.10 -3.69
C ARG A 110 12.84 -14.49 -5.05
N ARG A 111 13.84 -14.21 -5.89
CA ARG A 111 13.65 -13.62 -7.22
C ARG A 111 13.02 -14.62 -8.21
N VAL A 112 11.87 -14.26 -8.76
CA VAL A 112 11.19 -14.97 -9.84
C VAL A 112 11.01 -14.03 -11.01
N GLU A 113 11.35 -14.48 -12.21
CA GLU A 113 11.10 -13.70 -13.44
C GLU A 113 9.81 -14.19 -14.10
N ILE A 114 8.87 -13.26 -14.32
CA ILE A 114 7.57 -13.53 -14.91
C ILE A 114 7.49 -12.81 -16.27
N PRO A 115 7.18 -13.49 -17.39
CA PRO A 115 7.07 -12.83 -18.68
C PRO A 115 5.90 -11.84 -18.70
N LYS A 116 6.16 -10.61 -19.14
CA LYS A 116 5.11 -9.62 -19.46
C LYS A 116 4.58 -9.88 -20.87
N ALA A 117 3.34 -9.47 -21.13
CA ALA A 117 2.71 -9.55 -22.46
C ALA A 117 3.40 -8.73 -23.58
N ASN A 118 4.46 -7.98 -23.26
CA ASN A 118 5.28 -7.23 -24.23
C ASN A 118 6.70 -7.81 -24.41
N GLY A 119 6.93 -9.06 -24.00
CA GLY A 119 8.21 -9.76 -24.17
C GLY A 119 9.30 -9.40 -23.15
N LYS A 120 9.11 -8.36 -22.33
CA LYS A 120 10.05 -8.05 -21.21
C LYS A 120 9.73 -8.90 -19.98
N MET A 121 10.74 -9.23 -19.16
CA MET A 121 10.50 -9.89 -17.88
C MET A 121 10.05 -8.89 -16.78
N ARG A 122 9.26 -9.36 -15.82
CA ARG A 122 8.98 -8.71 -14.54
C ARG A 122 9.72 -9.49 -13.45
N LYS A 123 10.65 -8.85 -12.76
CA LYS A 123 11.31 -9.40 -11.58
C LYS A 123 10.38 -9.25 -10.38
N LEU A 124 10.04 -10.36 -9.73
CA LEU A 124 9.18 -10.41 -8.54
C LEU A 124 9.97 -11.01 -7.38
N GLY A 125 9.93 -10.40 -6.21
CA GLY A 125 10.41 -10.98 -4.96
C GLY A 125 9.28 -11.72 -4.24
N ILE A 126 9.44 -13.02 -4.01
CA ILE A 126 8.50 -13.83 -3.22
C ILE A 126 9.05 -13.95 -1.79
N PRO A 127 8.43 -13.33 -0.77
CA PRO A 127 8.85 -13.47 0.62
C PRO A 127 8.49 -14.85 1.19
N THR A 128 9.07 -15.20 2.34
CA THR A 128 8.73 -16.42 3.10
C THR A 128 7.27 -16.43 3.54
N VAL A 129 6.76 -17.56 4.07
CA VAL A 129 5.42 -17.56 4.71
C VAL A 129 5.42 -16.62 5.93
N ALA A 130 6.47 -16.66 6.76
CA ALA A 130 6.59 -15.83 7.95
C ALA A 130 6.61 -14.33 7.61
N ASP A 131 7.42 -13.91 6.65
CA ASP A 131 7.46 -12.52 6.18
C ASP A 131 6.10 -12.04 5.69
N ARG A 132 5.37 -12.89 4.96
CA ARG A 132 4.02 -12.55 4.46
C ARG A 132 3.01 -12.40 5.59
N VAL A 133 3.06 -13.23 6.62
CA VAL A 133 2.21 -13.08 7.82
C VAL A 133 2.52 -11.76 8.53
N VAL A 134 3.80 -11.45 8.78
CA VAL A 134 4.19 -10.21 9.46
C VAL A 134 3.87 -8.97 8.61
N GLN A 135 4.06 -9.02 7.29
CA GLN A 135 3.65 -7.95 6.38
C GLN A 135 2.13 -7.76 6.32
N ALA A 136 1.34 -8.84 6.40
CA ALA A 136 -0.11 -8.77 6.46
C ALA A 136 -0.60 -8.19 7.79
N ALA A 137 0.03 -8.54 8.92
CA ALA A 137 -0.26 -7.95 10.22
C ALA A 137 0.10 -6.46 10.27
N LEU A 138 1.30 -6.08 9.80
CA LEU A 138 1.71 -4.67 9.63
C LEU A 138 0.71 -3.90 8.75
N LYS A 139 0.31 -4.48 7.62
CA LYS A 139 -0.69 -3.89 6.74
C LYS A 139 -2.02 -3.69 7.47
N ALA A 140 -2.51 -4.69 8.20
CA ALA A 140 -3.77 -4.61 8.94
C ALA A 140 -3.77 -3.49 9.99
N VAL A 141 -2.62 -3.21 10.61
CA VAL A 141 -2.44 -2.11 11.57
C VAL A 141 -2.32 -0.74 10.88
N LEU A 142 -1.55 -0.62 9.80
CA LEU A 142 -1.26 0.67 9.15
C LEU A 142 -2.33 1.14 8.17
N GLU A 143 -2.94 0.24 7.39
CA GLU A 143 -3.95 0.57 6.37
C GLU A 143 -5.09 1.45 6.88
N PRO A 144 -5.77 1.18 8.02
CA PRO A 144 -6.85 2.05 8.50
C PRO A 144 -6.41 3.48 8.84
N ILE A 145 -5.16 3.67 9.26
CA ILE A 145 -4.61 4.98 9.62
C ILE A 145 -4.38 5.82 8.36
N PHE A 146 -3.64 5.29 7.38
CA PHE A 146 -3.34 6.04 6.15
C PHE A 146 -4.53 6.15 5.19
N GLU A 147 -5.48 5.20 5.22
CA GLU A 147 -6.75 5.31 4.47
C GLU A 147 -7.63 6.47 4.95
N ALA A 148 -7.40 7.02 6.17
CA ALA A 148 -8.01 8.26 6.63
C ALA A 148 -7.52 9.50 5.86
N ASP A 149 -6.26 9.49 5.40
CA ASP A 149 -5.58 10.62 4.79
C ASP A 149 -5.62 10.59 3.25
N PHE A 150 -5.66 9.39 2.66
CA PHE A 150 -5.60 9.20 1.22
C PHE A 150 -6.75 9.89 0.47
N LYS A 151 -6.38 10.82 -0.41
CA LYS A 151 -7.28 11.71 -1.15
C LYS A 151 -8.26 10.95 -2.07
N PRO A 152 -9.42 11.53 -2.41
CA PRO A 152 -10.43 10.86 -3.24
C PRO A 152 -9.94 10.47 -4.64
N CYS A 153 -8.95 11.18 -5.18
CA CYS A 153 -8.35 10.94 -6.50
C CYS A 153 -7.53 9.64 -6.61
N SER A 154 -7.20 8.98 -5.50
CA SER A 154 -6.42 7.74 -5.49
C SER A 154 -7.29 6.50 -5.31
N TYR A 155 -7.16 5.53 -6.23
CA TYR A 155 -8.04 4.35 -6.30
C TYR A 155 -7.30 3.01 -6.19
N GLY A 156 -6.01 2.97 -6.52
CA GLY A 156 -5.26 1.71 -6.62
C GLY A 156 -4.94 1.10 -5.25
N PHE A 157 -5.13 -0.23 -5.12
CA PHE A 157 -4.78 -1.02 -3.93
C PHE A 157 -5.44 -0.60 -2.59
N ARG A 158 -6.49 0.24 -2.63
CA ARG A 158 -7.25 0.68 -1.45
C ARG A 158 -8.49 -0.20 -1.22
N PRO A 159 -8.94 -0.38 0.04
CA PRO A 159 -10.18 -1.09 0.33
C PRO A 159 -11.38 -0.38 -0.31
N ASN A 160 -12.33 -1.16 -0.83
CA ASN A 160 -13.56 -0.67 -1.48
C ASN A 160 -13.34 0.28 -2.67
N ARG A 161 -12.17 0.24 -3.33
CA ARG A 161 -11.89 0.95 -4.58
C ARG A 161 -11.38 0.00 -5.65
N ARG A 162 -11.82 0.17 -6.89
CA ARG A 162 -11.53 -0.68 -8.05
C ARG A 162 -11.18 0.17 -9.26
N ALA A 163 -10.56 -0.44 -10.27
CA ALA A 163 -10.18 0.25 -11.50
C ALA A 163 -11.40 0.85 -12.25
N GLN A 164 -12.57 0.22 -12.13
CA GLN A 164 -13.83 0.71 -12.68
C GLN A 164 -14.23 2.08 -12.09
N ASP A 165 -13.96 2.34 -10.81
CA ASP A 165 -14.33 3.59 -10.16
C ASP A 165 -13.49 4.77 -10.69
N ALA A 166 -12.20 4.52 -10.96
CA ALA A 166 -11.31 5.49 -11.62
C ALA A 166 -11.74 5.76 -13.07
N ILE A 167 -12.17 4.72 -13.81
CA ILE A 167 -12.71 4.88 -15.17
C ILE A 167 -14.01 5.70 -15.15
N ALA A 168 -14.91 5.44 -14.19
CA ALA A 168 -16.15 6.18 -14.04
C ALA A 168 -15.92 7.66 -13.69
N GLU A 169 -14.92 7.97 -12.85
CA GLU A 169 -14.51 9.36 -12.58
C GLU A 169 -13.99 10.06 -13.84
N ILE A 170 -13.15 9.39 -14.65
CA ILE A 170 -12.67 9.94 -15.93
C ILE A 170 -13.84 10.21 -16.88
N GLN A 171 -14.76 9.25 -17.04
CA GLN A 171 -15.96 9.44 -17.87
C GLN A 171 -16.84 10.60 -17.36
N HIS A 172 -17.01 10.72 -16.04
CA HIS A 172 -17.73 11.85 -15.44
C HIS A 172 -17.06 13.18 -15.79
N LEU A 173 -15.73 13.28 -15.68
CA LEU A 173 -14.98 14.48 -16.04
C LEU A 173 -15.13 14.82 -17.53
N THR A 174 -15.11 13.84 -18.43
CA THR A 174 -15.34 14.08 -19.86
C THR A 174 -16.73 14.71 -20.11
N THR A 175 -17.79 14.22 -19.45
CA THR A 175 -19.14 14.85 -19.56
C THR A 175 -19.24 16.25 -18.92
N ARG A 176 -18.19 16.72 -18.23
CA ARG A 176 -18.07 18.07 -17.65
C ARG A 176 -17.12 18.98 -18.46
N GLY A 177 -16.74 18.58 -19.68
CA GLY A 177 -15.88 19.38 -20.57
C GLY A 177 -14.38 19.30 -20.24
N TYR A 178 -13.94 18.22 -19.58
CA TYR A 178 -12.52 17.86 -19.48
C TYR A 178 -12.17 16.86 -20.59
N GLU A 179 -11.73 17.40 -21.73
CA GLU A 179 -11.64 16.67 -23.00
C GLU A 179 -10.22 16.19 -23.31
N VAL A 180 -9.20 16.91 -22.84
CA VAL A 180 -7.80 16.53 -23.00
C VAL A 180 -7.39 15.70 -21.79
N VAL A 181 -6.71 14.58 -22.03
CA VAL A 181 -6.20 13.71 -20.96
C VAL A 181 -4.71 13.55 -21.14
N LEU A 182 -3.93 14.05 -20.17
CA LEU A 182 -2.49 13.81 -20.12
C LEU A 182 -2.25 12.41 -19.55
N GLU A 183 -1.80 11.46 -20.36
CA GLU A 183 -1.30 10.16 -19.87
C GLU A 183 0.14 10.33 -19.42
N ALA A 184 0.43 10.00 -18.15
CA ALA A 184 1.81 9.83 -17.71
C ALA A 184 1.96 8.70 -16.66
N ASP A 185 3.10 8.02 -16.73
CA ASP A 185 3.45 6.76 -16.05
C ASP A 185 4.69 6.95 -15.14
N ILE A 186 4.60 6.57 -13.86
CA ILE A 186 5.69 6.76 -12.90
C ILE A 186 6.73 5.65 -13.10
N ALA A 187 7.81 6.00 -13.79
CA ALA A 187 8.93 5.11 -14.05
C ALA A 187 9.40 4.43 -12.75
N ALA A 188 9.52 3.09 -12.80
CA ALA A 188 10.08 2.28 -11.73
C ALA A 188 9.55 2.59 -10.30
N CYS A 189 8.27 2.98 -10.17
CA CYS A 189 7.70 3.47 -8.91
C CYS A 189 7.93 2.52 -7.71
N PHE A 190 7.96 1.21 -7.91
CA PHE A 190 8.24 0.26 -6.81
C PHE A 190 9.73 0.09 -6.52
N ASP A 191 10.64 0.44 -7.44
CA ASP A 191 12.08 0.17 -7.36
C ASP A 191 12.87 1.45 -6.99
N GLU A 192 12.31 2.65 -7.20
CA GLU A 192 12.94 3.96 -6.99
C GLU A 192 12.37 4.80 -5.82
N ILE A 193 11.45 4.27 -5.00
CA ILE A 193 10.99 4.98 -3.79
C ILE A 193 12.16 5.21 -2.82
N ASP A 194 12.44 6.49 -2.52
CA ASP A 194 13.39 6.85 -1.47
C ASP A 194 12.90 6.41 -0.08
N HIS A 195 13.75 5.68 0.64
CA HIS A 195 13.42 5.13 1.95
C HIS A 195 13.32 6.21 3.03
N VAL A 196 14.07 7.31 2.92
CA VAL A 196 14.06 8.38 3.94
C VAL A 196 12.73 9.12 3.87
N ALA A 197 12.34 9.59 2.68
CA ALA A 197 11.09 10.27 2.41
C ALA A 197 9.87 9.40 2.77
N LEU A 198 9.85 8.12 2.40
CA LEU A 198 8.79 7.18 2.81
C LEU A 198 8.71 7.03 4.34
N MET A 199 9.85 6.88 5.02
CA MET A 199 9.89 6.75 6.48
C MET A 199 9.50 8.06 7.18
N ASP A 200 9.77 9.22 6.60
CA ASP A 200 9.30 10.52 7.11
C ASP A 200 7.79 10.68 6.96
N ARG A 201 7.19 10.24 5.83
CA ARG A 201 5.73 10.15 5.69
C ARG A 201 5.10 9.23 6.74
N LEU A 202 5.72 8.09 7.03
CA LEU A 202 5.27 7.19 8.10
C LEU A 202 5.33 7.85 9.48
N ARG A 203 6.39 8.62 9.77
CA ARG A 203 6.59 9.33 11.06
C ARG A 203 5.53 10.40 11.34
N LEU A 204 4.90 10.98 10.31
CA LEU A 204 3.80 11.94 10.49
C LEU A 204 2.63 11.34 11.28
N ARG A 205 2.32 10.05 11.07
CA ARG A 205 1.24 9.34 11.78
C ARG A 205 1.70 8.31 12.80
N VAL A 206 2.95 7.84 12.76
CA VAL A 206 3.43 6.76 13.65
C VAL A 206 4.69 7.17 14.42
N SER A 207 4.59 7.16 15.75
CA SER A 207 5.72 7.41 16.67
C SER A 207 6.30 6.12 17.28
N ASP A 208 5.66 4.97 17.07
CA ASP A 208 6.16 3.67 17.54
C ASP A 208 7.47 3.27 16.82
N LYS A 209 8.60 3.55 17.47
CA LYS A 209 9.94 3.24 16.96
C LYS A 209 10.14 1.76 16.63
N ARG A 210 9.43 0.84 17.31
CA ARG A 210 9.55 -0.62 17.07
C ARG A 210 8.90 -0.99 15.74
N LEU A 211 7.71 -0.44 15.47
CA LEU A 211 7.02 -0.63 14.20
C LEU A 211 7.80 0.01 13.05
N LEU A 212 8.25 1.26 13.21
CA LEU A 212 9.06 1.94 12.20
C LEU A 212 10.37 1.18 11.89
N ALA A 213 11.03 0.62 12.90
CA ALA A 213 12.22 -0.22 12.69
C ALA A 213 11.91 -1.50 11.91
N LEU A 214 10.77 -2.15 12.18
CA LEU A 214 10.35 -3.35 11.44
C LEU A 214 9.96 -3.04 9.98
N VAL A 215 9.28 -1.91 9.72
CA VAL A 215 8.99 -1.46 8.34
C VAL A 215 10.30 -1.15 7.61
N LYS A 216 11.24 -0.43 8.24
CA LYS A 216 12.57 -0.17 7.68
C LYS A 216 13.35 -1.46 7.40
N ALA A 217 13.24 -2.47 8.27
CA ALA A 217 13.85 -3.78 8.04
C ALA A 217 13.25 -4.50 6.81
N PHE A 218 11.95 -4.36 6.54
CA PHE A 218 11.33 -4.89 5.32
C PHE A 218 11.70 -4.11 4.05
N LEU A 219 11.99 -2.80 4.15
CA LEU A 219 12.48 -2.00 3.03
C LEU A 219 13.91 -2.39 2.61
N HIS A 220 14.78 -2.65 3.59
CA HIS A 220 16.15 -3.14 3.34
C HIS A 220 16.27 -4.66 3.19
N ALA A 221 15.16 -5.41 3.28
CA ALA A 221 15.16 -6.85 3.01
C ALA A 221 15.54 -7.07 1.55
N GLY A 222 16.76 -7.56 1.33
CA GLY A 222 17.35 -7.75 0.01
C GLY A 222 16.59 -8.72 -0.88
N VAL A 223 17.06 -8.86 -2.12
CA VAL A 223 16.54 -9.84 -3.07
C VAL A 223 17.57 -10.96 -3.24
N MET A 224 17.17 -12.19 -2.95
CA MET A 224 17.97 -13.38 -3.24
C MET A 224 17.81 -13.75 -4.72
N THR A 225 18.88 -13.63 -5.49
CA THR A 225 18.92 -13.98 -6.91
C THR A 225 18.86 -15.49 -7.13
N GLN A 226 18.56 -15.91 -8.37
CA GLN A 226 18.54 -17.34 -8.74
C GLN A 226 19.91 -18.02 -8.64
N HIS A 227 21.00 -17.25 -8.52
CA HIS A 227 22.37 -17.73 -8.36
C HIS A 227 22.85 -17.71 -6.90
N GLY A 228 21.95 -17.46 -5.93
CA GLY A 228 22.30 -17.44 -4.51
C GLY A 228 23.04 -16.20 -4.02
N MET A 229 23.22 -15.18 -4.88
CA MET A 229 23.72 -13.87 -4.44
C MET A 229 22.58 -13.04 -3.86
N GLN A 230 22.82 -12.44 -2.69
CA GLN A 230 21.95 -11.42 -2.11
C GLN A 230 22.28 -10.06 -2.74
N GLU A 231 21.29 -9.42 -3.36
CA GLU A 231 21.35 -8.01 -3.76
C GLU A 231 20.69 -7.15 -2.67
N ASP A 232 21.39 -6.14 -2.17
CA ASP A 232 20.85 -5.19 -1.18
C ASP A 232 19.87 -4.19 -1.82
N THR A 233 18.76 -3.94 -1.14
CA THR A 233 17.71 -3.00 -1.58
C THR A 233 18.01 -1.61 -1.04
N LEU A 234 18.75 -0.80 -1.81
CA LEU A 234 19.08 0.59 -1.46
C LEU A 234 17.91 1.57 -1.66
N THR A 235 17.01 1.29 -2.60
CA THR A 235 15.80 2.07 -2.91
C THR A 235 14.63 1.13 -3.21
N GLY A 236 13.40 1.65 -3.18
CA GLY A 236 12.20 0.91 -3.55
C GLY A 236 11.61 0.05 -2.44
N THR A 237 10.64 -0.79 -2.80
CA THR A 237 9.94 -1.71 -1.91
C THR A 237 9.84 -3.08 -2.61
N PRO A 238 10.07 -4.22 -1.92
CA PRO A 238 10.11 -5.52 -2.57
C PRO A 238 8.83 -5.82 -3.37
N GLN A 239 8.98 -5.95 -4.69
CA GLN A 239 7.87 -6.10 -5.61
C GLN A 239 7.28 -7.52 -5.47
N GLY A 240 6.14 -7.65 -4.79
CA GLY A 240 5.54 -8.93 -4.40
C GLY A 240 5.27 -9.05 -2.89
N GLY A 241 5.77 -8.12 -2.07
CA GLY A 241 5.38 -7.98 -0.67
C GLY A 241 3.92 -7.56 -0.49
N ILE A 242 3.29 -8.01 0.60
CA ILE A 242 1.89 -7.68 0.94
C ILE A 242 1.77 -6.23 1.42
N LEU A 243 2.82 -5.72 2.06
CA LEU A 243 2.88 -4.36 2.59
C LEU A 243 3.24 -3.32 1.51
N SER A 244 3.99 -3.71 0.48
CA SER A 244 4.54 -2.82 -0.55
C SER A 244 3.51 -1.90 -1.24
N PRO A 245 2.29 -2.37 -1.62
CA PRO A 245 1.29 -1.49 -2.24
C PRO A 245 0.77 -0.38 -1.31
N LEU A 246 0.72 -0.62 0.00
CA LEU A 246 0.35 0.41 0.97
C LEU A 246 1.47 1.46 1.08
N LEU A 247 2.72 1.01 1.19
CA LEU A 247 3.90 1.90 1.26
C LEU A 247 4.04 2.76 0.00
N ALA A 248 3.81 2.20 -1.18
CA ALA A 248 3.79 2.95 -2.43
C ALA A 248 2.69 4.03 -2.43
N ASN A 249 1.49 3.73 -1.92
CA ASN A 249 0.44 4.75 -1.79
C ASN A 249 0.77 5.83 -0.74
N ILE A 250 1.51 5.51 0.33
CA ILE A 250 2.00 6.49 1.32
C ILE A 250 3.06 7.42 0.70
N ALA A 251 3.99 6.88 -0.10
CA ALA A 251 4.94 7.70 -0.84
C ALA A 251 4.24 8.62 -1.86
N LEU A 252 3.30 8.06 -2.64
CA LEU A 252 2.55 8.78 -3.66
C LEU A 252 1.48 9.74 -3.11
N SER A 253 1.19 9.73 -1.81
CA SER A 253 0.24 10.68 -1.22
C SER A 253 0.73 12.13 -1.40
N ALA A 254 2.05 12.36 -1.46
CA ALA A 254 2.66 13.66 -1.77
C ALA A 254 2.10 14.29 -3.05
N LEU A 255 1.93 13.47 -4.08
CA LEU A 255 1.42 13.87 -5.38
C LEU A 255 -0.09 14.14 -5.31
N ASP A 256 -0.83 13.26 -4.63
CA ASP A 256 -2.26 13.42 -4.42
C ASP A 256 -2.57 14.72 -3.64
N GLU A 257 -1.84 14.99 -2.55
CA GLU A 257 -1.94 16.19 -1.72
C GLU A 257 -1.69 17.47 -2.53
N HIS A 258 -0.69 17.49 -3.40
CA HIS A 258 -0.34 18.62 -4.25
C HIS A 258 -1.45 18.97 -5.26
N PHE A 259 -2.04 17.97 -5.92
CA PHE A 259 -3.13 18.22 -6.88
C PHE A 259 -4.49 18.45 -6.22
N ASP A 260 -4.75 17.82 -5.07
CA ASP A 260 -5.96 18.02 -4.27
C ASP A 260 -6.02 19.45 -3.68
N SER A 261 -4.91 19.95 -3.13
CA SER A 261 -4.80 21.33 -2.64
C SER A 261 -4.99 22.36 -3.77
N GLN A 262 -4.28 22.24 -4.89
CA GLN A 262 -4.51 23.10 -6.06
C GLN A 262 -5.97 23.11 -6.52
N TRP A 263 -6.64 21.96 -6.51
CA TRP A 263 -8.06 21.87 -6.82
C TRP A 263 -8.93 22.62 -5.81
N HIS A 264 -8.69 22.41 -4.52
CA HIS A 264 -9.46 23.04 -3.46
C HIS A 264 -9.26 24.56 -3.36
N ASP A 265 -8.06 25.05 -3.66
CA ASP A 265 -7.71 26.48 -3.55
C ASP A 265 -8.07 27.26 -4.82
N GLN A 266 -7.79 26.70 -6.00
CA GLN A 266 -7.88 27.43 -7.27
C GLN A 266 -9.11 27.05 -8.12
N MET A 267 -9.66 25.84 -7.94
CA MET A 267 -10.62 25.25 -8.87
C MET A 267 -11.88 24.67 -8.21
N ARG A 268 -12.12 24.91 -6.92
CA ARG A 268 -13.23 24.32 -6.16
C ARG A 268 -14.61 24.72 -6.69
N THR A 269 -14.82 26.00 -6.98
CA THR A 269 -16.11 26.54 -7.44
C THR A 269 -16.15 26.69 -8.95
N TRP A 270 -17.36 26.69 -9.53
CA TRP A 270 -17.54 26.96 -10.96
C TRP A 270 -17.00 28.34 -11.36
N HIS A 271 -17.30 29.37 -10.56
CA HIS A 271 -16.80 30.75 -10.77
C HIS A 271 -15.27 30.84 -10.81
N ALA A 272 -14.56 30.11 -9.94
CA ALA A 272 -13.10 30.09 -9.95
C ALA A 272 -12.55 29.44 -11.24
N ARG A 273 -13.13 28.29 -11.64
CA ARG A 273 -12.76 27.59 -12.88
C ARG A 273 -13.05 28.40 -14.15
N ASP A 274 -14.16 29.15 -14.16
CA ASP A 274 -14.54 30.04 -15.25
C ASP A 274 -13.61 31.26 -15.36
N ARG A 275 -13.29 31.91 -14.23
CA ARG A 275 -12.29 33.00 -14.18
C ARG A 275 -10.94 32.54 -14.73
N ARG A 276 -10.47 31.34 -14.33
CA ARG A 276 -9.24 30.73 -14.86
C ARG A 276 -9.28 30.61 -16.39
N LYS A 277 -10.35 30.06 -16.95
CA LYS A 277 -10.52 29.96 -18.42
C LYS A 277 -10.46 31.33 -19.10
N ARG A 278 -11.11 32.36 -18.53
CA ARG A 278 -11.06 33.74 -19.05
C ARG A 278 -9.67 34.37 -18.99
N ASN A 279 -8.83 33.95 -18.05
CA ASN A 279 -7.42 34.34 -17.96
C ASN A 279 -6.48 33.49 -18.83
N GLY A 280 -6.99 32.52 -19.60
CA GLY A 280 -6.17 31.57 -20.37
C GLY A 280 -5.59 30.40 -19.56
N GLU A 281 -5.90 30.32 -18.26
CA GLU A 281 -5.43 29.27 -17.36
C GLU A 281 -6.20 27.95 -17.55
N GLY A 282 -5.49 26.83 -17.42
CA GLY A 282 -6.11 25.50 -17.41
C GLY A 282 -6.90 25.20 -16.13
N ASN A 283 -7.90 24.34 -16.26
CA ASN A 283 -8.49 23.62 -15.13
C ASN A 283 -8.14 22.14 -15.24
N TRP A 284 -7.77 21.51 -14.12
CA TRP A 284 -7.40 20.10 -14.09
C TRP A 284 -7.86 19.35 -12.85
N LYS A 285 -8.07 18.04 -12.99
CA LYS A 285 -8.31 17.12 -11.87
C LYS A 285 -7.49 15.84 -12.04
N LEU A 286 -6.94 15.34 -10.93
CA LEU A 286 -6.16 14.10 -10.85
C LEU A 286 -7.07 12.87 -10.69
N VAL A 287 -6.73 11.80 -11.40
CA VAL A 287 -7.19 10.42 -11.13
C VAL A 287 -5.98 9.50 -11.15
N ARG A 288 -5.72 8.76 -10.07
CA ARG A 288 -4.55 7.89 -9.91
C ARG A 288 -4.95 6.46 -9.53
N TYR A 289 -4.38 5.46 -10.22
CA TYR A 289 -4.52 4.05 -9.87
C TYR A 289 -3.15 3.43 -9.61
N ALA A 290 -2.72 3.41 -8.34
CA ALA A 290 -1.42 2.90 -7.91
C ALA A 290 -0.25 3.60 -8.65
N ASP A 291 0.70 2.81 -9.17
CA ASP A 291 1.69 3.17 -10.20
C ASP A 291 1.11 3.08 -11.63
N LEU A 292 0.25 2.08 -11.84
CA LEU A 292 -0.21 1.63 -13.15
C LEU A 292 -1.46 2.38 -13.65
N CYS A 293 -1.23 3.48 -14.36
CA CYS A 293 -2.19 3.91 -15.38
C CYS A 293 -2.08 3.00 -16.61
N ARG A 294 -3.15 2.25 -16.91
CA ARG A 294 -3.09 1.23 -17.96
C ARG A 294 -3.17 1.83 -19.37
N ARG A 295 -2.06 1.71 -20.10
CA ARG A 295 -2.04 1.52 -21.55
C ARG A 295 -2.95 0.36 -21.99
N ARG A 296 -4.23 0.63 -22.23
CA ARG A 296 -5.12 -0.18 -23.06
C ARG A 296 -6.40 0.58 -23.43
N HIS A 297 -6.26 1.64 -24.23
CA HIS A 297 -7.07 1.90 -25.42
C HIS A 297 -6.43 3.04 -26.21
N LYS A 298 -6.19 2.85 -27.51
CA LYS A 298 -5.70 3.91 -28.40
C LYS A 298 -6.86 4.87 -28.73
N SER A 299 -7.16 5.84 -27.86
CA SER A 299 -8.07 6.97 -28.14
C SER A 299 -7.92 8.09 -27.09
N ALA A 300 -6.97 9.01 -27.30
CA ALA A 300 -7.05 10.42 -26.89
C ALA A 300 -5.89 11.19 -27.54
N TYR A 301 -6.18 12.33 -28.16
CA TYR A 301 -5.16 13.19 -28.76
C TYR A 301 -4.64 14.21 -27.74
N ALA A 302 -3.37 14.56 -27.82
CA ALA A 302 -2.82 15.76 -27.19
C ALA A 302 -1.91 16.48 -28.20
N ALA A 303 -2.17 17.76 -28.44
CA ALA A 303 -1.23 18.63 -29.16
C ALA A 303 -0.06 19.01 -28.23
N PRO A 304 1.18 19.11 -28.73
CA PRO A 304 2.35 19.35 -27.89
C PRO A 304 2.42 20.82 -27.44
N GLY A 305 2.45 21.04 -26.13
CA GLY A 305 2.67 22.37 -25.54
C GLY A 305 2.30 22.39 -24.06
N VAL A 306 3.18 22.96 -23.23
CA VAL A 306 3.10 23.04 -21.75
C VAL A 306 3.40 21.73 -21.01
N LEU A 307 4.70 21.47 -20.79
CA LEU A 307 5.27 21.07 -19.49
C LEU A 307 6.81 21.01 -19.60
N PRO A 308 7.58 21.70 -18.73
CA PRO A 308 8.98 21.38 -18.52
C PRO A 308 9.11 19.98 -17.91
N THR A 309 10.21 19.32 -18.24
CA THR A 309 10.62 17.97 -17.80
C THR A 309 10.27 17.60 -16.35
N CYS A 310 9.19 16.82 -16.15
CA CYS A 310 9.03 15.80 -15.10
C CYS A 310 7.70 15.04 -15.30
N GLY A 311 7.75 13.72 -15.56
CA GLY A 311 6.57 12.83 -15.40
C GLY A 311 6.39 12.45 -13.91
N ALA A 312 5.25 11.97 -13.42
CA ALA A 312 4.10 11.44 -14.14
C ALA A 312 2.80 11.41 -13.29
N LEU A 313 1.65 11.39 -13.99
CA LEU A 313 0.36 11.88 -13.50
C LEU A 313 -0.76 11.64 -14.54
N TRP A 314 -2.06 11.74 -14.17
CA TRP A 314 -3.14 11.98 -15.15
C TRP A 314 -3.90 13.26 -14.84
N LEU A 315 -3.83 14.23 -15.77
CA LEU A 315 -4.53 15.51 -15.70
C LEU A 315 -5.54 15.58 -16.83
N ALA A 316 -6.83 15.63 -16.49
CA ALA A 316 -7.86 15.98 -17.45
C ALA A 316 -7.91 17.51 -17.57
N ARG A 317 -7.74 18.12 -18.76
CA ARG A 317 -7.77 19.59 -18.97
C ARG A 317 -9.03 20.03 -19.72
N ALA A 318 -9.63 21.13 -19.27
CA ALA A 318 -10.80 21.74 -19.90
C ALA A 318 -10.46 23.04 -20.68
N GLY A 319 -10.57 22.98 -22.02
CA GLY A 319 -10.51 24.16 -22.90
C GLY A 319 -9.47 24.09 -24.02
N SER A 320 -9.86 24.52 -25.22
CA SER A 320 -9.04 24.68 -26.41
C SER A 320 -8.41 26.09 -26.47
N GLY A 321 -7.08 26.15 -26.39
CA GLY A 321 -6.34 27.41 -26.45
C GLY A 321 -4.82 27.19 -26.42
N VAL A 322 -4.13 27.70 -27.45
CA VAL A 322 -2.67 27.72 -27.53
C VAL A 322 -2.15 28.90 -26.70
N VAL A 323 -1.21 28.63 -25.80
CA VAL A 323 -0.51 29.66 -25.02
C VAL A 323 0.97 29.48 -25.25
N ASN A 324 1.62 30.49 -25.86
CA ASN A 324 3.07 30.53 -25.99
C ASN A 324 3.68 30.83 -24.62
N ALA A 325 4.69 30.06 -24.23
CA ALA A 325 5.43 30.27 -22.99
C ALA A 325 6.66 31.15 -23.24
N ALA A 326 6.90 32.06 -22.29
CA ALA A 326 8.18 32.69 -22.01
C ALA A 326 8.63 32.23 -20.62
#